data_AF-A0A6G1B1I3-F1
#
_entry.id   AF-A0A6G1B1I3-F1
#
_cell.length_a   1.000
_cell.length_b   1.000
_cell.length_c   1.000
_cell.angle_alpha   90.00
_cell.angle_beta   90.00
_cell.angle_gamma   90.00
#
_symmetry.space_group_name_H-M   'P 1'
#
loop_
_entity.id
_entity.type
_entity.pdbx_description
1 polymer ?
#
loop_
_entity_poly.entity_id
_entity_poly.type
_entity_poly.pdbx_seq_one_letter_code
_entity_poly.pdbx_strand_id
1 'polypeptide(L)'
;EFRRIVIKVISGLKKGMEQIKESISTKTMGRKNSCDELKYAMNEMHNKMKPYNARIEEAERRVSGLEDTIIEKEEAEKDRDKLIQEHERRVLELSDTIKLSNIHIIGILEEEESGKGAEGVLEQIIAENFHNLKKETDVEIQEAQRTPFRRNLNRSSA
;
A
#
# COMPACT_ATOMS: atom_id res chain seq x y z
N GLU A 1 -0.25 -51.05 89.13
CA GLU A 1 0.44 -49.98 88.37
C GLU A 1 0.54 -50.18 86.85
N PHE A 2 1.23 -51.20 86.32
CA PHE A 2 1.48 -51.33 84.87
C PHE A 2 0.23 -51.24 83.96
N ARG A 3 -0.83 -52.01 84.23
CA ARG A 3 -2.07 -52.00 83.43
C ARG A 3 -2.73 -50.61 83.32
N ARG A 4 -2.68 -49.81 84.40
CA ARG A 4 -3.26 -48.46 84.44
C ARG A 4 -2.50 -47.50 83.52
N ILE A 5 -1.18 -47.63 83.48
CA ILE A 5 -0.30 -46.84 82.59
C ILE A 5 -0.59 -47.20 81.12
N VAL A 6 -0.68 -48.50 80.80
CA VAL A 6 -0.98 -48.97 79.43
C VAL A 6 -2.34 -48.43 78.95
N ILE A 7 -3.39 -48.52 79.77
CA ILE A 7 -4.71 -47.99 79.42
C ILE A 7 -4.67 -46.47 79.16
N LYS A 8 -3.94 -45.71 79.99
CA LYS A 8 -3.80 -44.27 79.82
C LYS A 8 -3.09 -43.91 78.50
N VAL A 9 -2.00 -44.61 78.18
CA VAL A 9 -1.27 -44.42 76.90
C VAL A 9 -2.17 -44.75 75.71
N ILE A 10 -2.85 -45.90 75.72
CA ILE A 10 -3.75 -46.30 74.63
C ILE A 10 -4.89 -45.28 74.45
N SER A 11 -5.48 -44.79 75.55
CA SER A 11 -6.53 -43.76 75.48
C SER A 11 -6.04 -42.43 74.89
N GLY A 12 -4.80 -42.03 75.22
CA GLY A 12 -4.17 -40.83 74.66
C GLY A 12 -3.88 -40.99 73.16
N LEU A 13 -3.35 -42.14 72.75
CA LEU A 13 -3.13 -42.46 71.33
C LEU A 13 -4.45 -42.46 70.56
N LYS A 14 -5.50 -43.10 71.09
CA LYS A 14 -6.83 -43.10 70.47
C LYS A 14 -7.36 -41.68 70.26
N LYS A 15 -7.25 -40.81 71.27
CA LYS A 15 -7.67 -39.41 71.16
C LYS A 15 -6.86 -38.64 70.11
N GLY A 16 -5.54 -38.85 70.06
CA GLY A 16 -4.68 -38.23 69.04
C GLY A 16 -5.00 -38.70 67.63
N MET A 17 -5.29 -39.99 67.45
CA MET A 17 -5.70 -40.55 66.15
C MET A 17 -7.01 -39.96 65.65
N GLU A 18 -8.02 -39.80 66.52
CA GLU A 18 -9.29 -39.17 66.12
C GLU A 18 -9.09 -37.69 65.74
N GLN A 19 -8.29 -36.93 66.48
CA GLN A 19 -7.96 -35.55 66.13
C GLN A 19 -7.23 -35.43 64.78
N ILE A 20 -6.29 -36.33 64.51
CA ILE A 20 -5.58 -36.37 63.22
C ILE A 20 -6.55 -36.70 62.09
N LYS A 21 -7.45 -37.68 62.30
CA LYS A 21 -8.46 -38.09 61.33
C LYS A 21 -9.39 -36.92 60.98
N GLU A 22 -9.91 -36.20 61.97
CA GLU A 22 -10.76 -35.03 61.75
C GLU A 22 -10.01 -33.90 61.03
N SER A 23 -8.76 -33.63 61.40
CA SER A 23 -7.90 -32.64 60.74
C SER A 23 -7.60 -32.99 59.27
N ILE A 24 -7.37 -34.28 58.97
CA ILE A 24 -7.17 -34.76 57.60
C ILE A 24 -8.47 -34.66 56.81
N SER A 25 -9.60 -35.10 57.36
CA SER A 25 -10.91 -35.04 56.69
C SER A 25 -11.30 -33.61 56.34
N THR A 26 -11.15 -32.66 57.28
CA THR A 26 -11.46 -31.24 57.05
C THR A 26 -10.56 -30.62 55.99
N LYS A 27 -9.23 -30.83 56.07
CA LYS A 27 -8.28 -30.34 55.06
C LYS A 27 -8.52 -30.95 53.68
N THR A 28 -8.85 -32.24 53.62
CA THR A 28 -9.12 -32.95 52.36
C THR A 28 -10.40 -32.41 51.72
N MET A 29 -11.45 -32.17 52.51
CA MET A 29 -12.69 -31.56 52.02
C MET A 29 -12.46 -30.14 51.52
N GLY A 30 -11.71 -29.32 52.26
CA GLY A 30 -11.37 -27.95 51.82
C GLY A 30 -10.58 -27.93 50.51
N ARG A 31 -9.61 -28.83 50.35
CA ARG A 31 -8.86 -28.98 49.10
C ARG A 31 -9.76 -29.41 47.94
N LYS A 32 -10.70 -30.33 48.17
CA LYS A 32 -11.64 -30.78 47.14
C LYS A 32 -12.51 -29.64 46.64
N ASN A 33 -13.10 -28.86 47.55
CA ASN A 33 -13.91 -27.69 47.19
C ASN A 33 -13.11 -26.66 46.38
N SER A 34 -11.89 -26.36 46.82
CA SER A 34 -11.01 -25.44 46.08
C SER A 34 -10.66 -25.96 44.68
N CYS A 35 -10.41 -27.27 44.52
CA CYS A 35 -10.20 -27.87 43.21
C CYS A 35 -11.44 -27.76 42.31
N ASP A 36 -12.64 -27.93 42.85
CA ASP A 36 -13.90 -27.82 42.10
C ASP A 36 -14.15 -26.38 41.62
N GLU A 37 -13.87 -25.37 42.47
CA GLU A 37 -13.93 -23.95 42.11
C GLU A 37 -12.93 -23.60 41.00
N LEU A 38 -11.68 -24.07 41.11
CA LEU A 38 -10.66 -23.86 40.07
C LEU A 38 -11.07 -24.50 38.74
N LYS A 39 -11.65 -25.69 38.78
CA LYS A 39 -12.14 -26.39 37.59
C LYS A 39 -13.28 -25.62 36.92
N TYR A 40 -14.19 -25.07 37.70
CA TYR A 40 -15.26 -24.21 37.20
C TYR A 40 -14.70 -22.96 36.51
N ALA A 41 -13.79 -22.24 37.19
CA ALA A 41 -13.17 -21.04 36.66
C ALA A 41 -12.40 -21.31 35.35
N MET A 42 -11.66 -22.42 35.28
CA MET A 42 -10.93 -22.83 34.09
C MET A 42 -11.87 -23.09 32.89
N ASN A 43 -13.01 -23.75 33.14
CA ASN A 43 -14.01 -23.99 32.11
C ASN A 43 -14.67 -22.69 31.62
N GLU A 44 -14.96 -21.77 32.53
CA GLU A 44 -15.52 -20.47 32.19
C GLU A 44 -14.54 -19.66 31.32
N MET A 45 -13.26 -19.63 31.70
CA MET A 45 -12.20 -19.00 30.89
C MET A 45 -12.09 -19.64 29.50
N HIS A 46 -12.08 -20.97 29.43
CA HIS A 46 -12.00 -21.67 28.15
C HIS A 46 -13.18 -21.31 27.23
N ASN A 47 -14.40 -21.25 27.77
CA ASN A 47 -15.57 -20.86 27.00
C ASN A 47 -15.54 -19.40 26.54
N LYS A 48 -15.00 -18.49 27.36
CA LYS A 48 -14.77 -17.09 26.96
C LYS A 48 -13.68 -16.95 25.88
N MET A 49 -12.70 -17.85 25.85
CA MET A 49 -11.61 -17.84 24.86
C MET A 49 -12.03 -18.33 23.47
N LYS A 50 -12.94 -19.31 23.38
CA LYS A 50 -13.45 -19.87 22.10
C LYS A 50 -13.81 -18.83 21.03
N PRO A 51 -14.65 -17.80 21.31
CA PRO A 51 -15.01 -16.82 20.29
C PRO A 51 -13.84 -15.96 19.83
N TYR A 52 -12.83 -15.73 20.68
CA TYR A 52 -11.62 -15.00 20.27
C TYR A 52 -10.78 -15.82 19.30
N ASN A 53 -10.62 -17.13 19.53
CA ASN A 53 -9.90 -18.00 18.60
C ASN A 53 -10.58 -18.03 17.23
N ALA A 54 -11.91 -18.17 17.18
CA ALA A 54 -12.65 -18.15 15.92
C ALA A 54 -12.48 -16.80 15.17
N ARG A 55 -12.47 -15.68 15.89
CA ARG A 55 -12.22 -14.35 15.31
C ARG A 55 -10.79 -14.20 14.78
N ILE A 56 -9.81 -14.80 15.46
CA ILE A 56 -8.40 -14.80 15.01
C ILE A 56 -8.28 -15.62 13.72
N GLU A 57 -8.81 -16.84 13.68
CA GLU A 57 -8.80 -17.68 12.48
C GLU A 57 -9.51 -17.01 11.29
N GLU A 58 -10.60 -16.29 11.54
CA GLU A 58 -11.27 -15.50 10.49
C GLU A 58 -10.41 -14.32 10.02
N ALA A 59 -9.77 -13.61 10.94
CA ALA A 59 -8.87 -12.50 10.58
C ALA A 59 -7.67 -13.00 9.77
N GLU A 60 -7.06 -14.13 10.15
CA GLU A 60 -5.95 -14.75 9.42
C GLU A 60 -6.34 -15.12 7.99
N ARG A 61 -7.51 -15.76 7.79
CA ARG A 61 -8.01 -16.05 6.43
C ARG A 61 -8.24 -14.80 5.60
N ARG A 62 -8.76 -13.73 6.22
CA ARG A 62 -8.98 -12.44 5.53
C ARG A 62 -7.66 -11.78 5.14
N VAL A 63 -6.64 -11.83 6.01
CA VAL A 63 -5.31 -11.28 5.73
C VAL A 63 -4.67 -12.06 4.58
N SER A 64 -4.70 -13.39 4.62
CA SER A 64 -4.18 -14.22 3.54
C SER A 64 -4.84 -13.91 2.19
N GLY A 65 -6.17 -13.77 2.14
CA GLY A 65 -6.85 -13.37 0.90
C GLY A 65 -6.49 -11.96 0.41
N LEU A 66 -6.19 -11.03 1.32
CA LEU A 66 -5.72 -9.69 0.94
C LEU A 66 -4.28 -9.72 0.42
N GLU A 67 -3.41 -10.55 0.97
CA GLU A 67 -2.03 -10.74 0.49
C GLU A 67 -2.01 -11.21 -0.97
N ASP A 68 -2.80 -12.23 -1.30
CA ASP A 68 -2.93 -12.71 -2.69
C ASP A 68 -3.44 -11.59 -3.63
N THR A 69 -4.47 -10.86 -3.19
CA THR A 69 -5.04 -9.74 -3.98
C THR A 69 -4.03 -8.60 -4.19
N ILE A 70 -3.15 -8.34 -3.22
CA ILE A 70 -2.10 -7.31 -3.35
C ILE A 70 -1.08 -7.74 -4.40
N ILE A 71 -0.64 -9.00 -4.37
CA ILE A 71 0.32 -9.54 -5.35
C ILE A 71 -0.24 -9.44 -6.78
N GLU A 72 -1.50 -9.84 -6.98
CA GLU A 72 -2.16 -9.73 -8.30
C GLU A 72 -2.24 -8.27 -8.80
N LYS A 73 -2.51 -7.32 -7.90
CA LYS A 73 -2.57 -5.89 -8.26
C LYS A 73 -1.20 -5.32 -8.60
N GLU A 74 -0.17 -5.68 -7.85
CA GLU A 74 1.20 -5.25 -8.14
C GLU A 74 1.69 -5.75 -9.50
N GLU A 75 1.36 -6.98 -9.87
CA GLU A 75 1.71 -7.52 -11.18
C GLU A 75 0.94 -6.82 -12.31
N ALA A 76 -0.36 -6.60 -12.13
CA ALA A 76 -1.17 -5.84 -13.08
C ALA A 76 -0.70 -4.38 -13.24
N GLU A 77 -0.22 -3.74 -12.17
CA GLU A 77 0.33 -2.38 -12.20
C GLU A 77 1.64 -2.32 -12.97
N LYS A 78 2.56 -3.27 -12.74
CA LYS A 78 3.80 -3.39 -13.52
C LYS A 78 3.54 -3.52 -15.02
N ASP A 79 2.52 -4.26 -15.41
CA ASP A 79 2.18 -4.41 -16.83
C ASP A 79 1.57 -3.14 -17.43
N ARG A 80 0.75 -2.41 -16.65
CA ARG A 80 0.26 -1.09 -17.06
C ARG A 80 1.39 -0.09 -17.23
N ASP A 81 2.37 -0.08 -16.33
CA ASP A 81 3.53 0.81 -16.41
C ASP A 81 4.35 0.56 -17.68
N LYS A 82 4.58 -0.71 -18.05
CA LYS A 82 5.24 -1.06 -19.31
C LYS A 82 4.45 -0.54 -20.52
N LEU A 83 3.13 -0.68 -20.52
CA LEU A 83 2.27 -0.19 -21.59
C LEU A 83 2.34 1.35 -21.69
N ILE A 84 2.29 2.05 -20.56
CA ILE A 84 2.43 3.51 -20.52
C ILE A 84 3.76 3.94 -21.11
N GLN A 85 4.88 3.32 -20.69
CA GLN A 85 6.20 3.62 -21.24
C GLN A 85 6.28 3.37 -22.75
N GLU A 86 5.69 2.28 -23.24
CA GLU A 86 5.63 1.99 -24.68
C GLU A 86 4.79 3.03 -25.44
N HIS A 87 3.66 3.45 -24.87
CA HIS A 87 2.81 4.48 -25.45
C HIS A 87 3.51 5.84 -25.46
N GLU A 88 4.19 6.24 -24.38
CA GLU A 88 4.97 7.47 -24.32
C GLU A 88 6.07 7.49 -25.38
N ARG A 89 6.84 6.40 -25.50
CA ARG A 89 7.86 6.27 -26.54
C ARG A 89 7.25 6.41 -27.94
N ARG A 90 6.14 5.73 -28.21
CA ARG A 90 5.45 5.83 -29.52
C ARG A 90 4.94 7.25 -29.80
N VAL A 91 4.41 7.94 -28.81
CA VAL A 91 3.97 9.34 -28.96
C VAL A 91 5.14 10.25 -29.28
N LEU A 92 6.29 10.06 -28.64
CA LEU A 92 7.51 10.81 -28.96
C LEU A 92 7.97 10.53 -30.39
N GLU A 93 8.05 9.25 -30.80
CA GLU A 93 8.45 8.88 -32.17
C GLU A 93 7.51 9.44 -33.24
N LEU A 94 6.20 9.40 -33.01
CA LEU A 94 5.21 9.98 -33.92
C LEU A 94 5.33 11.50 -33.96
N SER A 95 5.51 12.16 -32.80
CA SER A 95 5.74 13.60 -32.73
C SER A 95 6.98 14.01 -33.52
N ASP A 96 8.08 13.29 -33.37
CA ASP A 96 9.33 13.58 -34.07
C ASP A 96 9.20 13.36 -35.58
N THR A 97 8.49 12.29 -35.98
CA THR A 97 8.19 12.01 -37.38
C THR A 97 7.34 13.13 -38.00
N ILE A 98 6.28 13.58 -37.31
CA ILE A 98 5.41 14.66 -37.79
C ILE A 98 6.16 15.98 -37.88
N LYS A 99 7.11 16.24 -36.99
CA LYS A 99 7.88 17.49 -36.94
C LYS A 99 9.14 17.48 -37.80
N LEU A 100 9.47 16.37 -38.47
CA LEU A 100 10.73 16.20 -39.21
C LEU A 100 10.94 17.29 -40.28
N SER A 101 9.87 17.73 -40.93
CA SER A 101 9.90 18.77 -41.97
C SER A 101 9.66 20.19 -41.44
N ASN A 102 9.44 20.36 -40.13
CA ASN A 102 9.12 21.65 -39.54
C ASN A 102 10.40 22.43 -39.20
N ILE A 103 10.41 23.71 -39.55
CA ILE A 103 11.50 24.64 -39.20
C ILE A 103 10.98 25.63 -38.17
N HIS A 104 11.74 25.84 -37.09
CA HIS A 104 11.42 26.82 -36.06
C HIS A 104 12.27 28.08 -36.23
N ILE A 105 11.62 29.22 -36.50
CA ILE A 105 12.28 30.50 -36.71
C ILE A 105 12.03 31.37 -35.48
N ILE A 106 13.10 31.90 -34.89
CA ILE A 106 13.08 32.72 -33.68
C ILE A 106 13.58 34.14 -33.97
N GLY A 107 13.20 35.10 -33.12
CA GLY A 107 13.65 36.49 -33.23
C GLY A 107 12.82 37.37 -34.17
N ILE A 108 11.77 36.83 -34.79
CA ILE A 108 10.83 37.57 -35.64
C ILE A 108 9.90 38.43 -34.78
N LEU A 109 9.86 39.74 -35.03
CA LEU A 109 8.95 40.66 -34.35
C LEU A 109 7.50 40.38 -34.76
N GLU A 110 6.56 40.46 -33.80
CA GLU A 110 5.14 40.16 -34.08
C GLU A 110 4.54 41.08 -35.16
N GLU A 111 5.00 42.33 -35.23
CA GLU A 111 4.54 43.31 -36.22
C GLU A 111 4.97 42.97 -37.65
N GLU A 112 6.05 42.20 -37.84
CA GLU A 112 6.51 41.82 -39.18
C GLU A 112 5.53 40.90 -39.91
N GLU A 113 4.72 40.15 -39.18
CA GLU A 113 3.67 39.30 -39.76
C GLU A 113 2.42 40.11 -40.15
N SER A 114 2.29 41.36 -39.69
CA SER A 114 1.14 42.22 -39.96
C SER A 114 1.02 42.56 -41.45
N GLY A 115 -0.06 42.12 -42.08
CA GLY A 115 -0.41 42.41 -43.47
C GLY A 115 0.00 41.34 -44.49
N LYS A 116 1.15 40.67 -44.30
CA LYS A 116 1.65 39.63 -45.23
C LYS A 116 1.61 38.20 -44.66
N GLY A 117 1.31 38.03 -43.37
CA GLY A 117 1.24 36.73 -42.70
C GLY A 117 2.61 36.08 -42.48
N ALA A 118 2.62 34.92 -41.82
CA ALA A 118 3.84 34.17 -41.51
C ALA A 118 4.57 33.65 -42.76
N GLU A 119 3.82 33.26 -43.80
CA GLU A 119 4.39 32.82 -45.09
C GLU A 119 5.14 33.96 -45.78
N GLY A 120 4.56 35.16 -45.84
CA GLY A 120 5.22 36.33 -46.44
C GLY A 120 6.48 36.77 -45.69
N VAL A 121 6.54 36.56 -44.36
CA VAL A 121 7.78 36.77 -43.59
C VAL A 121 8.84 35.74 -43.98
N LEU A 122 8.46 34.46 -44.13
CA LEU A 122 9.38 33.41 -44.56
C LEU A 122 9.95 33.67 -45.96
N GLU A 123 9.11 34.07 -46.91
CA GLU A 123 9.55 34.44 -48.27
C GLU A 123 10.58 35.58 -48.25
N GLN A 124 10.37 36.60 -47.41
CA GLN A 124 11.33 37.69 -47.25
C GLN A 124 12.66 37.19 -46.68
N ILE A 125 12.63 36.35 -45.64
CA ILE A 125 13.84 35.78 -45.05
C ILE A 125 14.64 34.99 -46.08
N ILE A 126 13.97 34.15 -46.88
CA ILE A 126 14.61 33.37 -47.96
C ILE A 126 15.20 34.31 -49.02
N ALA A 127 14.46 35.35 -49.42
CA ALA A 127 14.93 36.28 -50.44
C ALA A 127 16.15 37.11 -49.99
N GLU A 128 16.21 37.50 -48.72
CA GLU A 128 17.29 38.31 -48.16
C GLU A 128 18.54 37.49 -47.83
N ASN A 129 18.37 36.26 -47.32
CA ASN A 129 19.48 35.46 -46.80
C ASN A 129 19.91 34.32 -47.75
N PHE A 130 18.99 33.79 -48.55
CA PHE A 130 19.19 32.56 -49.31
C PHE A 130 18.83 32.71 -50.80
N HIS A 131 19.55 33.59 -51.49
CA HIS A 131 19.37 33.89 -52.92
C HIS A 131 19.35 32.67 -53.86
N ASN A 132 19.99 31.56 -53.48
CA ASN A 132 19.99 30.31 -54.26
C ASN A 132 18.66 29.56 -54.14
N LEU A 133 18.08 29.50 -52.94
CA LEU A 133 16.77 28.90 -52.67
C LEU A 133 15.65 29.67 -53.38
N LYS A 134 15.80 30.98 -53.54
CA LYS A 134 14.84 31.81 -54.31
C LYS A 134 14.74 31.42 -55.79
N LYS A 135 15.79 30.81 -56.37
CA LYS A 135 15.81 30.39 -57.78
C LYS A 135 15.26 28.98 -57.97
N GLU A 136 15.21 28.19 -56.91
CA GLU A 136 14.58 26.88 -56.88
C GLU A 136 13.07 27.07 -56.68
N THR A 137 12.28 26.77 -57.71
CA THR A 137 10.80 26.87 -57.68
C THR A 137 10.12 25.80 -56.83
N ASP A 138 10.89 24.96 -56.13
CA ASP A 138 10.40 23.69 -55.56
C ASP A 138 10.15 23.77 -54.04
N VAL A 139 10.35 24.94 -53.41
CA VAL A 139 10.06 25.11 -51.98
C VAL A 139 8.56 25.32 -51.78
N GLU A 140 7.86 24.22 -51.48
CA GLU A 140 6.43 24.23 -51.13
C GLU A 140 6.25 24.36 -49.61
N ILE A 141 5.55 25.40 -49.17
CA ILE A 141 5.20 25.61 -47.76
C ILE A 141 3.80 25.06 -47.55
N GLN A 142 3.65 24.05 -46.70
CA GLN A 142 2.34 23.48 -46.37
C GLN A 142 1.56 24.37 -45.39
N GLU A 143 2.23 24.90 -44.38
CA GLU A 143 1.64 25.78 -43.37
C GLU A 143 2.76 26.60 -42.72
N ALA A 144 2.53 27.90 -42.52
CA ALA A 144 3.36 28.72 -41.64
C ALA A 144 2.48 29.43 -40.61
N GLN A 145 2.85 29.34 -39.33
CA GLN A 145 2.12 29.98 -38.25
C GLN A 145 3.02 30.37 -37.10
N ARG A 146 2.64 31.45 -36.42
CA ARG A 146 3.21 31.81 -35.12
C ARG A 146 2.88 30.70 -34.12
N THR A 147 3.87 30.23 -33.36
CA THR A 147 3.57 29.34 -32.22
C THR A 147 2.74 30.14 -31.20
N PRO A 148 1.49 29.74 -30.91
CA PRO A 148 0.64 30.51 -30.02
C PRO A 148 1.26 30.57 -28.62
N PHE A 149 1.25 31.77 -28.04
CA PHE A 149 1.77 31.98 -26.69
C PHE A 149 0.87 31.26 -25.66
N ARG A 150 1.25 30.04 -25.27
CA ARG A 150 0.57 29.31 -24.19
C ARG A 150 1.25 29.63 -22.86
N ARG A 151 0.68 30.57 -22.10
CA ARG A 151 1.08 30.83 -20.71
C ARG A 151 0.63 29.64 -19.86
N ASN A 152 1.56 28.81 -19.38
CA ASN A 152 1.22 27.73 -18.46
C ASN A 152 0.90 28.33 -17.09
N LEU A 153 -0.39 28.49 -16.77
CA LEU A 153 -0.87 29.06 -15.51
C LEU A 153 -0.48 28.23 -14.28
N ASN A 154 -0.11 26.95 -14.47
CA ASN A 154 0.26 26.03 -13.39
C ASN A 154 1.78 25.99 -13.14
N ARG A 155 2.57 26.73 -13.91
CA ARG A 155 4.01 26.84 -13.64
C ARG A 155 4.19 27.83 -12.49
N SER A 156 4.45 27.31 -11.29
CA SER A 156 4.89 28.09 -10.13
C SER A 156 6.01 29.03 -10.58
N SER A 157 5.76 30.34 -10.54
CA SER A 157 6.80 31.35 -10.63
C SER A 157 7.65 31.21 -9.37
N ALA A 158 8.89 30.74 -9.54
CA ALA A 158 9.90 30.77 -8.48
C ALA A 158 10.28 32.22 -8.15
#